data_AF-A0A5C7QBC2-F1
#
_entry.id   AF-A0A5C7QBC2-F1
#
_cell.length_a   1.000
_cell.length_b   1.000
_cell.length_c   1.000
_cell.angle_alpha   90.00
_cell.angle_beta   90.00
_cell.angle_gamma   90.00
#
_symmetry.space_group_name_H-M   'P 1'
#
loop_
_entity.id
_entity.type
_entity.pdbx_description
1 polymer ?
#
loop_
_entity_poly.entity_id
_entity_poly.type
_entity_poly.pdbx_seq_one_letter_code
_entity_poly.pdbx_strand_id
1 'polypeptide(L)'
;MKYHRNRSLLLVVAAADDVAAGRLTADAALHRLKIDLLHEIERRVYCYVQEKDGATTRAVAREFSMSLTDARQVLSHLVGVGLLETPGGAGHTRPYVYRVKGGGNGH
;
A
#
# COMPACT_ATOMS: atom_id res chain seq x y z
N MET A 1 -4.16 15.68 9.41
CA MET A 1 -3.01 14.88 8.93
C MET A 1 -1.74 15.42 9.54
N LYS A 2 -0.87 14.58 10.08
CA LYS A 2 0.61 14.74 10.13
C LYS A 2 1.13 14.01 11.36
N TYR A 3 1.54 12.75 11.20
CA TYR A 3 2.74 12.14 11.81
C TYR A 3 2.83 10.67 11.36
N HIS A 4 2.95 10.41 10.06
CA HIS A 4 3.54 9.16 9.57
C HIS A 4 5.04 9.38 9.33
N ARG A 5 5.74 9.87 10.37
CA ARG A 5 7.18 10.06 10.31
C ARG A 5 7.84 8.68 10.16
N ASN A 6 8.41 8.45 8.97
CA ASN A 6 9.44 7.48 8.63
C ASN A 6 9.34 6.08 9.27
N ARG A 7 8.16 5.43 9.24
CA ARG A 7 8.05 4.02 9.64
C ARG A 7 8.99 3.12 8.81
N SER A 8 9.22 3.44 7.54
CA SER A 8 10.23 2.78 6.70
C SER A 8 11.65 2.87 7.29
N LEU A 9 12.03 4.01 7.89
CA LEU A 9 13.33 4.15 8.56
C LEU A 9 13.39 3.29 9.83
N LEU A 10 12.29 3.24 10.59
CA LEU A 10 12.21 2.38 11.78
C LEU A 10 12.31 0.89 11.42
N LEU A 11 11.72 0.46 10.30
CA LEU A 11 11.85 -0.92 9.81
C LEU A 11 13.31 -1.24 9.44
N VAL A 12 14.01 -0.32 8.78
CA VAL A 12 15.43 -0.48 8.45
C VAL A 12 16.28 -0.58 9.73
N VAL A 13 16.04 0.29 10.71
CA VAL A 13 16.76 0.27 12.01
C VAL A 13 16.49 -1.04 12.75
N ALA A 14 15.23 -1.51 12.78
CA ALA A 14 14.88 -2.77 13.43
C ALA A 14 15.57 -3.98 12.77
N ALA A 15 15.61 -4.00 11.42
CA ALA A 15 16.33 -5.05 10.69
C ALA A 15 17.84 -5.00 10.97
N ALA A 16 18.45 -3.81 11.04
CA ALA A 16 19.86 -3.65 11.38
C ALA A 16 20.15 -4.11 12.83
N ASP A 17 19.26 -3.80 13.78
CA ASP A 17 19.37 -4.22 15.18
C ASP A 17 19.27 -5.75 15.31
N ASP A 18 18.35 -6.40 14.58
CA ASP A 18 18.23 -7.86 14.54
C ASP A 18 19.53 -8.54 14.06
N VAL A 19 20.24 -7.94 13.10
CA VAL A 19 21.54 -8.43 12.62
C VAL A 19 22.65 -8.17 13.64
N ALA A 20 22.73 -6.96 14.19
CA ALA A 20 23.75 -6.58 15.16
C ALA A 20 23.66 -7.41 16.45
N ALA A 21 22.44 -7.72 16.90
CA ALA A 21 22.19 -8.57 18.05
C ALA A 21 22.34 -10.08 17.77
N GLY A 22 22.66 -10.47 16.52
CA GLY A 22 22.79 -11.87 16.13
C GLY A 22 21.48 -12.66 16.15
N ARG A 23 20.32 -11.99 16.17
CA ARG A 23 18.99 -12.64 16.16
C ARG A 23 18.63 -13.16 14.79
N LEU A 24 19.09 -12.48 13.73
CA LEU A 24 18.91 -12.88 12.34
C LEU A 24 20.23 -12.80 11.58
N THR A 25 20.38 -13.64 10.57
CA THR A 25 21.41 -13.42 9.55
C THR A 25 21.06 -12.18 8.72
N ALA A 26 22.07 -11.55 8.11
CA ALA A 26 21.84 -10.38 7.25
C ALA A 26 20.83 -10.67 6.12
N ASP A 27 20.89 -11.87 5.54
CA ASP A 27 19.95 -12.31 4.49
C ASP A 27 18.51 -12.44 5.02
N ALA A 28 18.32 -13.07 6.18
CA ALA A 28 17.00 -13.22 6.79
C ALA A 28 16.39 -11.86 7.20
N ALA A 29 17.20 -10.95 7.75
CA ALA A 29 16.77 -9.60 8.10
C ALA A 29 16.40 -8.78 6.85
N LEU A 30 17.17 -8.90 5.76
CA LEU A 30 16.88 -8.24 4.48
C LEU A 30 15.58 -8.77 3.86
N HIS A 31 15.38 -10.09 3.88
CA HIS A 31 14.16 -10.72 3.40
C HIS A 31 12.93 -10.25 4.17
N ARG A 32 13.01 -10.20 5.52
CA ARG A 32 11.96 -9.66 6.37
C ARG A 32 11.67 -8.19 6.10
N LEU A 33 12.72 -7.36 6.03
CA LEU A 33 12.59 -5.93 5.74
C LEU A 33 11.89 -5.69 4.41
N LYS A 34 12.21 -6.48 3.37
CA LYS A 34 11.54 -6.40 2.07
C LYS A 34 10.03 -6.64 2.20
N ILE A 35 9.63 -7.67 2.95
CA ILE A 35 8.22 -7.98 3.20
C ILE A 35 7.55 -6.82 3.95
N ASP A 36 8.16 -6.32 5.02
CA ASP A 36 7.59 -5.25 5.83
C ASP A 36 7.44 -3.94 5.05
N LEU A 37 8.39 -3.62 4.16
CA LEU A 37 8.32 -2.45 3.30
C LEU A 37 7.20 -2.55 2.26
N LEU A 38 6.97 -3.73 1.68
CA LEU A 38 5.85 -3.96 0.76
C LEU A 38 4.50 -3.72 1.45
N HIS A 39 4.32 -4.27 2.65
CA HIS A 39 3.09 -4.05 3.44
C HIS A 39 2.90 -2.58 3.82
N GLU A 40 3.97 -1.84 4.12
CA GLU A 40 3.86 -0.41 4.40
C GLU A 40 3.42 0.38 3.16
N ILE A 41 3.92 0.01 1.97
CA ILE A 41 3.47 0.62 0.70
C ILE A 41 1.99 0.34 0.48
N GLU A 42 1.55 -0.91 0.63
CA GLU A 42 0.15 -1.32 0.51
C GLU A 42 -0.76 -0.55 1.46
N ARG A 43 -0.37 -0.43 2.73
CA ARG A 43 -1.11 0.33 3.73
C ARG A 43 -1.23 1.80 3.33
N ARG A 44 -0.15 2.43 2.87
CA ARG A 44 -0.18 3.83 2.45
C ARG A 44 -1.06 4.03 1.23
N VAL A 45 -1.03 3.12 0.26
CA VAL A 45 -1.92 3.15 -0.90
C VAL A 45 -3.38 3.01 -0.46
N TYR A 46 -3.68 2.07 0.44
CA TYR A 46 -5.03 1.93 1.02
C TYR A 46 -5.50 3.23 1.69
N CYS A 47 -4.69 3.82 2.59
CA CYS A 47 -5.03 5.08 3.25
C CYS A 47 -5.26 6.20 2.24
N TYR A 48 -4.42 6.30 1.20
CA TYR A 48 -4.60 7.29 0.14
C TYR A 48 -5.93 7.11 -0.61
N VAL A 49 -6.28 5.87 -0.97
CA VAL A 49 -7.56 5.56 -1.63
C VAL A 49 -8.74 5.94 -0.71
N GLN A 50 -8.63 5.65 0.59
CA GLN A 50 -9.64 5.99 1.58
C GLN A 50 -9.81 7.52 1.73
N GLU A 51 -8.71 8.26 1.89
CA GLU A 51 -8.71 9.71 2.06
C GLU A 51 -9.26 10.46 0.85
N LYS A 52 -9.13 9.88 -0.35
CA LYS A 52 -9.61 10.47 -1.61
C LYS A 52 -11.02 10.00 -2.01
N ASP A 53 -11.68 9.17 -1.20
CA ASP A 53 -12.93 8.49 -1.56
C ASP A 53 -12.84 7.77 -2.92
N GLY A 54 -11.67 7.18 -3.14
CA GLY A 54 -11.30 6.44 -4.33
C GLY A 54 -10.13 7.02 -5.11
N ALA A 55 -9.40 6.16 -5.81
CA ALA A 55 -8.31 6.56 -6.69
C ALA A 55 -8.21 5.69 -7.95
N THR A 56 -7.66 6.25 -9.02
CA THR A 56 -7.28 5.49 -10.21
C THR A 56 -5.86 4.96 -10.07
N THR A 57 -5.52 3.91 -10.83
CA THR A 57 -4.13 3.39 -10.91
C THR A 57 -3.13 4.49 -11.25
N ARG A 58 -3.47 5.41 -12.17
CA ARG A 58 -2.61 6.54 -12.55
C ARG A 58 -2.41 7.52 -11.40
N ALA A 59 -3.45 7.79 -10.61
CA ALA A 59 -3.34 8.67 -9.46
C ALA A 59 -2.41 8.07 -8.39
N VAL A 60 -2.52 6.77 -8.13
CA VAL A 60 -1.62 6.05 -7.21
C VAL A 60 -0.19 6.03 -7.72
N ALA A 61 0.03 5.67 -8.99
CA ALA A 61 1.36 5.66 -9.59
C ALA A 61 2.07 7.01 -9.46
N ARG A 62 1.34 8.11 -9.70
CA ARG A 62 1.86 9.47 -9.57
C ARG A 62 2.16 9.84 -8.12
N GLU A 63 1.23 9.59 -7.20
CA GLU A 63 1.38 9.94 -5.79
C GLU A 63 2.59 9.24 -5.14
N PHE A 64 2.78 7.96 -5.48
CA PHE A 64 3.83 7.12 -4.89
C PHE A 64 5.11 7.03 -5.73
N SER A 65 5.19 7.78 -6.83
CA SER A 65 6.33 7.76 -7.76
C SER A 65 6.74 6.33 -8.18
N MET A 66 5.75 5.50 -8.54
CA MET A 66 5.93 4.11 -8.96
C MET A 66 5.39 3.87 -10.37
N SER A 67 5.72 2.73 -10.98
CA SER A 67 5.21 2.40 -12.31
C SER A 67 3.71 2.12 -12.30
N LEU A 68 3.04 2.25 -13.45
CA LEU A 68 1.64 1.88 -13.59
C LEU A 68 1.41 0.38 -13.30
N THR A 69 2.39 -0.46 -13.63
CA THR A 69 2.34 -1.90 -13.37
C THR A 69 2.40 -2.19 -11.87
N ASP A 70 3.32 -1.57 -11.15
CA ASP A 70 3.45 -1.77 -9.69
C ASP A 70 2.22 -1.24 -8.95
N ALA A 71 1.75 -0.05 -9.32
CA ALA A 71 0.53 0.52 -8.76
C ALA A 71 -0.68 -0.40 -9.01
N ARG A 72 -0.77 -1.00 -10.21
CA ARG A 72 -1.81 -1.96 -10.52
C ARG A 72 -1.69 -3.22 -9.69
N GLN A 73 -0.49 -3.77 -9.52
CA GLN A 73 -0.26 -4.97 -8.70
C GLN A 73 -0.66 -4.72 -7.23
N VAL A 74 -0.24 -3.61 -6.65
CA VAL A 74 -0.62 -3.22 -5.28
C VAL A 74 -2.14 -3.10 -5.14
N LEU A 75 -2.79 -2.38 -6.05
CA LEU A 75 -4.25 -2.23 -6.04
C LEU A 75 -4.99 -3.56 -6.24
N SER A 76 -4.51 -4.41 -7.15
CA SER A 76 -5.06 -5.75 -7.37
C SER A 76 -4.88 -6.65 -6.15
N HIS A 77 -3.74 -6.56 -5.46
CA HIS A 77 -3.52 -7.31 -4.22
C HIS A 77 -4.47 -6.83 -3.12
N LEU A 78 -4.61 -5.51 -2.92
CA LEU A 78 -5.55 -4.92 -1.96
C LEU A 78 -7.02 -5.29 -2.24
N VAL A 79 -7.39 -5.45 -3.52
CA VAL A 79 -8.68 -6.02 -3.93
C VAL A 79 -8.76 -7.51 -3.55
N GLY A 80 -7.72 -8.28 -3.84
CA GLY A 80 -7.67 -9.73 -3.58
C GLY A 80 -7.81 -10.07 -2.10
N VAL A 81 -7.27 -9.22 -1.21
CA VAL A 81 -7.44 -9.36 0.25
C VAL A 81 -8.71 -8.69 0.79
N GLY A 82 -9.55 -8.13 -0.08
CA GLY A 82 -10.86 -7.59 0.26
C GLY A 82 -10.86 -6.21 0.92
N LEU A 83 -9.75 -5.46 0.88
CA LEU A 83 -9.67 -4.09 1.41
C LEU A 83 -10.22 -3.06 0.42
N LEU A 84 -10.07 -3.32 -0.87
CA LEU A 84 -10.60 -2.48 -1.94
C LEU A 84 -11.64 -3.23 -2.77
N GLU A 85 -12.56 -2.50 -3.38
CA GLU A 85 -13.45 -2.98 -4.42
C GLU A 85 -12.94 -2.54 -5.79
N THR A 86 -13.10 -3.43 -6.77
CA THR A 86 -12.79 -3.12 -8.15
C THR A 86 -13.78 -2.08 -8.69
N PRO A 87 -13.33 -1.20 -9.60
CA PRO A 87 -14.25 -0.36 -10.36
C PRO A 87 -15.30 -1.26 -11.05
N GLY A 88 -16.58 -1.08 -10.69
CA GLY A 88 -17.69 -1.89 -11.18
C GLY A 88 -17.74 -1.94 -12.71
N GLY A 89 -17.81 -3.16 -13.25
CA GLY A 89 -17.97 -3.42 -14.69
C GLY A 89 -19.44 -3.49 -15.11
N ALA A 90 -19.69 -3.02 -16.33
CA ALA A 90 -20.96 -2.95 -17.09
C ALA A 90 -21.87 -1.74 -16.78
N GLY A 91 -21.62 -0.62 -17.47
CA GLY A 91 -22.60 0.47 -17.63
C GLY A 91 -22.14 1.86 -17.19
N HIS A 92 -20.98 2.01 -16.55
CA HIS A 92 -20.50 3.30 -16.06
C HIS A 92 -19.39 3.88 -16.93
N THR A 93 -19.64 5.05 -17.52
CA THR A 93 -18.68 5.95 -18.20
C THR A 93 -17.68 6.61 -17.24
N ARG A 94 -17.70 6.25 -15.95
CA ARG A 94 -16.81 6.83 -14.96
C ARG A 94 -15.42 6.17 -15.03
N PRO A 95 -14.34 6.92 -14.79
CA PRO A 95 -12.98 6.37 -14.79
C PRO A 95 -12.89 5.19 -13.82
N TYR A 96 -12.05 4.21 -14.14
CA TYR A 96 -11.74 3.02 -13.32
C TYR A 96 -11.13 3.43 -11.97
N VAL A 97 -12.01 3.78 -11.02
CA VAL A 97 -11.68 4.25 -9.68
C VAL A 97 -11.87 3.11 -8.68
N TYR A 98 -10.79 2.74 -8.00
CA TYR A 98 -10.80 1.82 -6.87
C TYR A 98 -11.35 2.51 -5.64
N ARG A 99 -12.11 1.81 -4.81
CA ARG A 99 -12.71 2.33 -3.57
C ARG A 99 -12.51 1.37 -2.40
N VAL A 100 -12.61 1.85 -1.17
CA VAL A 100 -12.53 1.01 0.02
C VAL A 100 -13.80 0.16 0.14
N LYS A 101 -13.62 -1.15 0.33
CA LYS A 101 -14.73 -2.09 0.52
C LYS A 101 -15.48 -1.77 1.80
N GLY A 102 -16.80 -1.59 1.73
CA GLY A 102 -17.62 -1.21 2.88
C GLY A 102 -17.40 0.22 3.40
N GLY A 103 -16.57 1.01 2.71
CA GLY A 103 -16.32 2.43 3.01
C GLY A 103 -17.41 3.33 2.43
N GLY A 104 -18.68 3.04 2.70
CA GLY A 104 -19.73 4.04 2.56
C GLY A 104 -19.69 4.91 3.80
N ASN A 105 -19.28 6.18 3.67
CA ASN A 105 -19.57 7.18 4.70
C ASN A 105 -21.09 7.42 4.73
N GLY A 106 -21.82 6.51 5.39
CA GLY A 106 -23.12 6.84 5.95
C GLY A 106 -22.87 7.94 6.98
N HIS A 107 -23.40 9.13 6.68
CA HIS A 107 -23.59 10.19 7.66
C HIS A 107 -24.22 9.64 8.95
#